data_AF-A0A135S3P6-F1
#
_entry.id   AF-A0A135S3P6-F1
#
_cell.length_a   1.000
_cell.length_b   1.000
_cell.length_c   1.000
_cell.angle_alpha   90.00
_cell.angle_beta   90.00
_cell.angle_gamma   90.00
#
_symmetry.space_group_name_H-M   'P 1'
#
loop_
_entity.id
_entity.type
_entity.pdbx_description
1 polymer ?
#
loop_
_entity_poly.entity_id
_entity_poly.type
_entity_poly.pdbx_seq_one_letter_code
_entity_poly.pdbx_strand_id
1 'polypeptide(L)'
;MSDSSRRGTVNQKDAKQRQLLRSQSPSSEYSTHWYAIERALEQIHNKPTVEENFETTYRRIWKVVLIRRADKLFADIKQWHEERLRATWFKQMTKLAEAGDHRLGSQVSFFQGFLEVWESYCQAISVLPALLSYLERSTERSLLNECMKVFLTSITASDPSSESVLHTLTLLTFSHEYVEPFQSSYPTVRVHDAAGSCFRVIDGLCEVAEKDGQQRLRDLISKGYLERVRGYYETSAKTLTSQSSVAEYCFTVGRWLLEEECRCHTILPRHMDEDLKTLVIGVALEPPLCKKIREDTQSVFALLDDGNTRDIGRVHRTGRLTRGGSEALNEAMEEWLDAAAQAALGSDAKPEETLLNLIRFDIKAQNIHLEALDSDSDIKRTMDKIFGHEIRIWCGSNDGFAPRKTFEAGSIVLAGDTTETQMIRERAQFYYESITQME
;
A
#
# COMPACT_ATOMS: atom_id res chain seq x y z
N MET A 1 -72.87 9.36 -74.51
CA MET A 1 -73.34 10.04 -73.27
C MET A 1 -73.66 8.97 -72.24
N SER A 2 -73.26 8.97 -70.98
CA SER A 2 -72.11 9.48 -70.23
C SER A 2 -72.13 8.67 -68.93
N ASP A 3 -70.96 8.18 -68.55
CA ASP A 3 -70.78 7.04 -67.65
C ASP A 3 -71.04 7.35 -66.16
N SER A 4 -71.34 6.26 -65.48
CA SER A 4 -71.77 6.02 -64.11
C SER A 4 -70.91 6.62 -62.98
N SER A 5 -71.61 7.19 -61.98
CA SER A 5 -71.07 7.69 -60.71
C SER A 5 -71.31 6.70 -59.57
N ARG A 6 -70.27 5.96 -59.15
CA ARG A 6 -70.26 5.17 -57.90
C ARG A 6 -69.33 5.85 -56.89
N ARG A 7 -69.89 6.57 -55.91
CA ARG A 7 -69.19 7.03 -54.70
C ARG A 7 -69.23 5.94 -53.63
N GLY A 8 -68.06 5.42 -53.26
CA GLY A 8 -67.89 4.48 -52.16
C GLY A 8 -68.03 5.17 -50.80
N THR A 9 -68.84 4.58 -49.93
CA THR A 9 -69.02 4.92 -48.52
C THR A 9 -67.74 4.55 -47.76
N VAL A 10 -66.95 5.57 -47.40
CA VAL A 10 -65.77 5.41 -46.53
C VAL A 10 -66.23 5.04 -45.12
N ASN A 11 -65.69 3.94 -44.61
CA ASN A 11 -66.05 3.28 -43.36
C ASN A 11 -65.72 4.17 -42.15
N GLN A 12 -66.73 4.76 -41.49
CA GLN A 12 -66.57 5.65 -40.32
C GLN A 12 -65.85 4.98 -39.12
N LYS A 13 -65.81 3.63 -39.07
CA LYS A 13 -65.04 2.88 -38.07
C LYS A 13 -63.52 3.07 -38.21
N ASP A 14 -63.01 3.11 -39.44
CA ASP A 14 -61.56 3.29 -39.68
C ASP A 14 -61.10 4.72 -39.36
N ALA A 15 -61.98 5.70 -39.53
CA ALA A 15 -61.70 7.09 -39.17
C ALA A 15 -61.60 7.29 -37.64
N LYS A 16 -62.52 6.68 -36.86
CA LYS A 16 -62.47 6.72 -35.39
C LYS A 16 -61.26 6.00 -34.81
N GLN A 17 -60.87 4.86 -35.40
CA GLN A 17 -59.71 4.10 -34.95
C GLN A 17 -58.39 4.83 -35.24
N ARG A 18 -58.31 5.56 -36.37
CA ARG A 18 -57.18 6.46 -36.68
C ARG A 18 -57.14 7.71 -35.78
N GLN A 19 -58.30 8.20 -35.31
CA GLN A 19 -58.37 9.34 -34.39
C GLN A 19 -57.97 8.94 -32.96
N LEU A 20 -58.34 7.74 -32.50
CA LEU A 20 -57.92 7.18 -31.21
C LEU A 20 -56.42 6.85 -31.16
N LEU A 21 -55.82 6.45 -32.29
CA LEU A 21 -54.36 6.29 -32.40
C LEU A 21 -53.60 7.63 -32.37
N ARG A 22 -54.25 8.74 -32.73
CA ARG A 22 -53.65 10.09 -32.69
C ARG A 22 -53.73 10.78 -31.33
N SER A 23 -54.49 10.24 -30.37
CA SER A 23 -54.64 10.85 -29.03
C SER A 23 -53.78 10.21 -27.95
N GLN A 24 -52.90 9.26 -28.28
CA GLN A 24 -51.93 8.78 -27.29
C GLN A 24 -50.92 9.89 -27.04
N SER A 25 -50.87 10.38 -25.80
CA SER A 25 -49.89 11.38 -25.42
C SER A 25 -48.48 10.77 -25.54
N PRO A 26 -47.47 11.52 -25.98
CA PRO A 26 -46.09 11.03 -26.07
C PRO A 26 -45.55 10.45 -24.75
N SER A 27 -46.12 10.86 -23.61
CA SER A 27 -45.80 10.32 -22.30
C SER A 27 -46.34 8.90 -22.09
N SER A 28 -47.56 8.62 -22.54
CA SER A 28 -48.17 7.29 -22.47
C SER A 28 -47.46 6.28 -23.37
N GLU A 29 -47.02 6.72 -24.54
CA GLU A 29 -46.27 5.87 -25.48
C GLU A 29 -44.88 5.52 -24.93
N TYR A 30 -44.18 6.50 -24.33
CA TYR A 30 -42.92 6.26 -23.63
C TYR A 30 -43.05 5.18 -22.54
N SER A 31 -44.01 5.31 -21.61
CA SER A 31 -44.17 4.37 -20.50
C SER A 31 -44.41 2.93 -20.97
N THR A 32 -45.16 2.77 -22.08
CA THR A 32 -45.42 1.45 -22.67
C THR A 32 -44.15 0.82 -23.24
N HIS A 33 -43.28 1.62 -23.86
CA HIS A 33 -41.99 1.15 -24.35
C HIS A 33 -41.01 0.89 -23.23
N TRP A 34 -40.91 1.80 -22.25
CA TRP A 34 -40.06 1.67 -21.07
C TRP A 34 -40.32 0.38 -20.32
N TYR A 35 -41.58 0.09 -19.95
CA TYR A 35 -41.94 -1.12 -19.21
C TYR A 35 -41.46 -2.42 -19.87
N ALA A 36 -41.48 -2.47 -21.21
CA ALA A 36 -41.02 -3.64 -21.93
C ALA A 36 -39.50 -3.71 -22.06
N ILE A 37 -38.83 -2.55 -22.13
CA ILE A 37 -37.37 -2.47 -22.08
C ILE A 37 -36.89 -2.90 -20.70
N GLU A 38 -37.49 -2.38 -19.63
CA GLU A 38 -37.24 -2.77 -18.25
C GLU A 38 -37.37 -4.29 -18.03
N ARG A 39 -38.46 -4.90 -18.53
CA ARG A 39 -38.61 -6.37 -18.49
C ARG A 39 -37.52 -7.11 -19.26
N ALA A 40 -37.07 -6.58 -20.39
CA ALA A 40 -35.97 -7.17 -21.14
C ALA A 40 -34.64 -7.05 -20.36
N LEU A 41 -34.37 -5.91 -19.72
CA LEU A 41 -33.20 -5.72 -18.85
C LEU A 41 -33.23 -6.70 -17.66
N GLU A 42 -34.40 -6.88 -17.04
CA GLU A 42 -34.57 -7.86 -15.98
C GLU A 42 -34.32 -9.29 -16.47
N GLN A 43 -34.78 -9.64 -17.67
CA GLN A 43 -34.48 -10.93 -18.29
C GLN A 43 -32.97 -11.11 -18.52
N ILE A 44 -32.29 -10.13 -19.11
CA ILE A 44 -30.83 -10.15 -19.34
C ILE A 44 -30.08 -10.41 -18.04
N HIS A 45 -30.45 -9.71 -16.97
CA HIS A 45 -29.79 -9.85 -15.67
C HIS A 45 -30.14 -11.14 -14.91
N ASN A 46 -31.26 -11.78 -15.22
CA ASN A 46 -31.66 -13.05 -14.58
C ASN A 46 -31.19 -14.27 -15.40
N LYS A 47 -31.06 -14.13 -16.73
CA LYS A 47 -30.58 -15.15 -17.67
C LYS A 47 -29.93 -14.45 -18.88
N PRO A 48 -28.62 -14.61 -19.12
CA PRO A 48 -27.92 -13.90 -20.20
C PRO A 48 -28.34 -14.34 -21.62
N THR A 49 -29.06 -15.45 -21.78
CA THR A 49 -29.55 -15.93 -23.08
C THR A 49 -30.84 -15.21 -23.51
N VAL A 50 -30.68 -14.08 -24.18
CA VAL A 50 -31.80 -13.29 -24.74
C VAL A 50 -31.85 -13.44 -26.26
N GLU A 51 -32.17 -14.63 -26.74
CA GLU A 51 -32.34 -14.85 -28.19
C GLU A 51 -33.75 -14.49 -28.67
N GLU A 52 -34.79 -14.74 -27.87
CA GLU A 52 -36.18 -14.61 -28.34
C GLU A 52 -36.74 -13.17 -28.35
N ASN A 53 -36.03 -12.17 -27.82
CA ASN A 53 -36.58 -10.81 -27.63
C ASN A 53 -35.61 -9.66 -27.99
N PHE A 54 -34.48 -9.93 -28.66
CA PHE A 54 -33.48 -8.91 -28.97
C PHE A 54 -34.02 -7.85 -29.95
N GLU A 55 -34.45 -8.28 -31.14
CA GLU A 55 -34.91 -7.37 -32.22
C GLU A 55 -36.14 -6.54 -31.80
N THR A 56 -37.08 -7.17 -31.09
CA THR A 56 -38.26 -6.52 -30.55
C THR A 56 -37.91 -5.44 -29.52
N THR A 57 -36.94 -5.70 -28.66
CA THR A 57 -36.45 -4.72 -27.67
C THR A 57 -35.67 -3.60 -28.35
N TYR A 58 -34.78 -3.93 -29.28
CA TYR A 58 -34.04 -2.96 -30.09
C TYR A 58 -34.98 -1.99 -30.84
N ARG A 59 -36.05 -2.51 -31.47
CA ARG A 59 -37.08 -1.67 -32.13
C ARG A 59 -37.82 -0.76 -31.16
N ARG A 60 -38.07 -1.20 -29.91
CA ARG A 60 -38.70 -0.34 -28.89
C ARG A 60 -37.76 0.80 -28.49
N ILE A 61 -36.48 0.52 -28.28
CA ILE A 61 -35.46 1.53 -28.02
C ILE A 61 -35.40 2.54 -29.17
N TRP A 62 -35.36 2.06 -30.41
CA TRP A 62 -35.40 2.91 -31.60
C TRP A 62 -36.62 3.85 -31.62
N LYS A 63 -37.82 3.33 -31.31
CA LYS A 63 -39.04 4.15 -31.21
C LYS A 63 -38.94 5.22 -30.13
N VAL A 64 -38.40 4.89 -28.96
CA VAL A 64 -38.21 5.85 -27.85
C VAL A 64 -37.26 6.98 -28.25
N VAL A 65 -36.19 6.65 -28.98
CA VAL A 65 -35.26 7.66 -29.52
C VAL A 65 -35.95 8.51 -30.60
N LEU A 66 -36.77 7.91 -31.48
CA LEU A 66 -37.51 8.61 -32.52
C LEU A 66 -38.48 9.66 -31.95
N ILE A 67 -39.14 9.37 -30.82
CA ILE A 67 -40.00 10.34 -30.11
C ILE A 67 -39.21 11.33 -29.24
N ARG A 68 -37.89 11.44 -29.43
CA ARG A 68 -36.98 12.38 -28.75
C ARG A 68 -36.94 12.22 -27.23
N ARG A 69 -36.96 10.98 -26.73
CA ARG A 69 -36.87 10.66 -25.29
C ARG A 69 -35.60 9.87 -24.93
N ALA A 70 -34.54 10.00 -25.74
CA ALA A 70 -33.27 9.31 -25.54
C ALA A 70 -32.65 9.60 -24.16
N ASP A 71 -32.56 10.87 -23.75
CA ASP A 71 -31.99 11.25 -22.45
C ASP A 71 -32.75 10.65 -21.27
N LYS A 72 -34.09 10.64 -21.37
CA LYS A 72 -34.94 10.05 -20.35
C LYS A 72 -34.73 8.54 -20.27
N LEU A 73 -34.71 7.86 -21.41
CA LEU A 73 -34.43 6.42 -21.45
C LEU A 73 -33.06 6.09 -20.85
N PHE A 74 -32.05 6.89 -21.16
CA PHE A 74 -30.72 6.74 -20.60
C PHE A 74 -30.72 6.87 -19.06
N ALA A 75 -31.38 7.90 -18.54
CA ALA A 75 -31.51 8.12 -17.10
C ALA A 75 -32.29 7.01 -16.40
N ASP A 76 -33.41 6.56 -16.99
CA ASP A 76 -34.25 5.50 -16.43
C ASP A 76 -33.48 4.15 -16.42
N ILE A 77 -32.68 3.83 -17.44
CA ILE A 77 -31.80 2.64 -17.46
C ILE A 77 -30.76 2.72 -16.34
N LYS A 78 -30.13 3.88 -16.17
CA LYS A 78 -29.14 4.11 -15.11
C LYS A 78 -29.76 3.88 -13.73
N GLN A 79 -30.89 4.52 -13.45
CA GLN A 79 -31.63 4.38 -12.20
C GLN A 79 -32.04 2.92 -11.94
N TRP A 80 -32.49 2.21 -12.97
CA TRP A 80 -32.86 0.80 -12.86
C TRP A 80 -31.67 -0.07 -12.41
N HIS A 81 -30.47 0.14 -12.98
CA HIS A 81 -29.26 -0.56 -12.52
C HIS A 81 -28.89 -0.21 -11.08
N GLU A 82 -29.00 1.06 -10.68
CA GLU A 82 -28.74 1.50 -9.31
C GLU A 82 -29.66 0.78 -8.30
N GLU A 83 -30.97 0.74 -8.58
CA GLU A 83 -31.97 0.07 -7.75
C GLU A 83 -31.72 -1.44 -7.66
N ARG A 84 -31.38 -2.08 -8.79
CA ARG A 84 -31.10 -3.51 -8.82
C ARG A 84 -29.83 -3.86 -8.04
N LEU A 85 -28.76 -3.10 -8.20
CA LEU A 85 -27.52 -3.30 -7.44
C LEU A 85 -27.75 -3.07 -5.95
N ARG A 86 -28.50 -2.02 -5.56
CA ARG A 86 -28.88 -1.79 -4.16
C ARG A 86 -29.60 -3.00 -3.56
N ALA A 87 -30.59 -3.56 -4.25
CA ALA A 87 -31.29 -4.76 -3.79
C ALA A 87 -30.38 -6.00 -3.71
N THR A 88 -29.38 -6.09 -4.59
CA THR A 88 -28.41 -7.19 -4.60
C THR A 88 -27.44 -7.09 -3.43
N TRP A 89 -26.90 -5.89 -3.19
CA TRP A 89 -25.99 -5.63 -2.08
C TRP A 89 -26.68 -5.75 -0.73
N PHE A 90 -27.94 -5.31 -0.62
CA PHE A 90 -28.74 -5.53 0.59
C PHE A 90 -28.79 -7.01 0.95
N LYS A 91 -29.09 -7.89 -0.02
CA LYS A 91 -29.11 -9.34 0.21
C LYS A 91 -27.74 -9.89 0.62
N GLN A 92 -26.65 -9.44 0.00
CA GLN A 92 -25.30 -9.88 0.37
C GLN A 92 -24.91 -9.43 1.78
N MET A 93 -25.24 -8.18 2.14
CA MET A 93 -24.99 -7.65 3.48
C MET A 93 -25.82 -8.34 4.56
N THR A 94 -27.09 -8.64 4.29
CA THR A 94 -27.93 -9.42 5.22
C THR A 94 -27.35 -10.80 5.47
N LYS A 95 -26.86 -11.50 4.44
CA LYS A 95 -26.19 -12.81 4.61
C LYS A 95 -24.95 -12.71 5.51
N LEU A 96 -24.16 -11.65 5.37
CA LEU A 96 -23.00 -11.41 6.22
C LEU A 96 -23.42 -11.14 7.68
N ALA A 97 -24.43 -10.30 7.89
CA ALA A 97 -24.95 -10.00 9.23
C ALA A 97 -25.53 -11.24 9.92
N GLU A 98 -26.25 -12.09 9.19
CA GLU A 98 -26.80 -13.36 9.69
C GLU A 98 -25.71 -14.38 10.03
N ALA A 99 -24.56 -14.34 9.35
CA ALA A 99 -23.42 -15.19 9.67
C ALA A 99 -22.78 -14.86 11.04
N GLY A 100 -23.12 -13.71 11.63
CA GLY A 100 -22.98 -13.41 13.06
C GLY A 100 -21.55 -13.25 13.59
N ASP A 101 -20.52 -13.30 12.74
CA ASP A 101 -19.14 -13.12 13.18
C ASP A 101 -18.22 -12.76 12.01
N HIS A 102 -17.19 -11.95 12.25
CA HIS A 102 -16.13 -11.62 11.28
C HIS A 102 -15.13 -12.78 11.08
N ARG A 103 -15.52 -14.03 11.40
CA ARG A 103 -14.69 -15.22 11.26
C ARG A 103 -14.26 -15.46 9.81
N LEU A 104 -13.10 -16.08 9.62
CA LEU A 104 -12.52 -16.44 8.31
C LEU A 104 -13.54 -16.99 7.27
N GLY A 105 -14.49 -17.83 7.69
CA GLY A 105 -15.50 -18.41 6.80
C GLY A 105 -16.50 -17.39 6.23
N SER A 106 -16.86 -16.35 6.99
CA SER A 106 -17.76 -15.28 6.54
C SER A 106 -17.04 -14.24 5.67
N GLN A 107 -15.72 -14.07 5.87
CA GLN A 107 -14.90 -13.20 5.03
C GLN A 107 -14.76 -13.73 3.60
N VAL A 108 -14.39 -15.02 3.46
CA VAL A 108 -14.25 -15.66 2.14
C VAL A 108 -15.58 -15.65 1.39
N SER A 109 -16.69 -15.97 2.07
CA SER A 109 -18.00 -16.01 1.43
C SER A 109 -18.46 -14.61 0.99
N PHE A 110 -18.13 -13.56 1.74
CA PHE A 110 -18.39 -12.18 1.33
C PHE A 110 -17.58 -11.78 0.10
N PHE A 111 -16.26 -12.03 0.08
CA PHE A 111 -15.43 -11.69 -1.08
C PHE A 111 -15.85 -12.47 -2.33
N GLN A 112 -16.18 -13.76 -2.19
CA GLN A 112 -16.73 -14.56 -3.29
C GLN A 112 -18.09 -14.02 -3.75
N GLY A 113 -18.99 -13.68 -2.82
CA GLY A 113 -20.27 -13.07 -3.13
C GLY A 113 -20.13 -11.73 -3.87
N PHE A 114 -19.13 -10.92 -3.53
CA PHE A 114 -18.79 -9.70 -4.28
C PHE A 114 -18.37 -10.03 -5.72
N LEU A 115 -17.47 -10.98 -5.91
CA LEU A 115 -16.98 -11.38 -7.23
C LEU A 115 -18.09 -12.00 -8.10
N GLU A 116 -18.97 -12.80 -7.51
CA GLU A 116 -20.15 -13.37 -8.18
C GLU A 116 -21.10 -12.26 -8.67
N VAL A 117 -21.35 -11.24 -7.83
CA VAL A 117 -22.18 -10.09 -8.22
C VAL A 117 -21.51 -9.31 -9.35
N TRP A 118 -20.20 -9.09 -9.27
CA TRP A 118 -19.43 -8.43 -10.32
C TRP A 118 -19.47 -9.19 -11.65
N GLU A 119 -19.19 -10.50 -11.63
CA GLU A 119 -19.18 -11.33 -12.83
C GLU A 119 -20.57 -11.40 -13.48
N SER A 120 -21.61 -11.63 -12.67
CA SER A 120 -23.00 -11.63 -13.14
C SER A 120 -23.40 -10.28 -13.75
N TYR A 121 -22.95 -9.17 -13.14
CA TYR A 121 -23.18 -7.84 -13.66
C TYR A 121 -22.45 -7.63 -15.00
N CYS A 122 -21.18 -8.01 -15.11
CA CYS A 122 -20.39 -7.94 -16.34
C CYS A 122 -21.01 -8.73 -17.50
N GLN A 123 -21.44 -9.96 -17.23
CA GLN A 123 -22.12 -10.80 -18.22
C GLN A 123 -23.39 -10.12 -18.73
N ALA A 124 -24.21 -9.57 -17.83
CA ALA A 124 -25.44 -8.88 -18.20
C ALA A 124 -25.16 -7.60 -19.03
N ILE A 125 -24.23 -6.74 -18.58
CA ILE A 125 -23.95 -5.48 -19.28
C ILE A 125 -23.20 -5.68 -20.60
N SER A 126 -22.51 -6.81 -20.81
CA SER A 126 -21.81 -7.11 -22.07
C SER A 126 -22.72 -7.17 -23.29
N VAL A 127 -24.02 -7.46 -23.09
CA VAL A 127 -25.03 -7.52 -24.15
C VAL A 127 -25.60 -6.13 -24.47
N LEU A 128 -25.50 -5.18 -23.53
CA LEU A 128 -26.12 -3.86 -23.64
C LEU A 128 -25.59 -3.02 -24.80
N PRO A 129 -24.28 -2.97 -25.12
CA PRO A 129 -23.80 -2.21 -26.27
C PRO A 129 -24.47 -2.62 -27.59
N ALA A 130 -24.72 -3.91 -27.80
CA ALA A 130 -25.42 -4.38 -28.99
C ALA A 130 -26.89 -3.94 -28.98
N LEU A 131 -27.57 -4.15 -27.85
CA LEU A 131 -28.99 -3.86 -27.68
C LEU A 131 -29.31 -2.36 -27.71
N LEU A 132 -28.44 -1.53 -27.16
CA LEU A 132 -28.64 -0.10 -26.92
C LEU A 132 -27.77 0.77 -27.83
N SER A 133 -27.12 0.19 -28.84
CA SER A 133 -26.26 0.91 -29.80
C SER A 133 -26.94 2.14 -30.42
N TYR A 134 -28.24 2.08 -30.72
CA TYR A 134 -28.96 3.23 -31.26
C TYR A 134 -29.11 4.37 -30.23
N LEU A 135 -29.33 4.03 -28.97
CA LEU A 135 -29.38 4.99 -27.86
C LEU A 135 -28.02 5.63 -27.64
N GLU A 136 -26.94 4.85 -27.61
CA GLU A 136 -25.57 5.34 -27.43
C GLU A 136 -25.17 6.30 -28.56
N ARG A 137 -25.47 5.97 -29.82
CA ARG A 137 -25.23 6.87 -30.96
C ARG A 137 -26.01 8.18 -30.84
N SER A 138 -27.23 8.14 -30.32
CA SER A 138 -28.06 9.34 -30.18
C SER A 138 -27.66 10.24 -29.01
N THR A 139 -26.99 9.68 -28.00
CA THR A 139 -26.61 10.39 -26.76
C THR A 139 -25.12 10.70 -26.68
N GLU A 140 -24.32 10.16 -27.61
CA GLU A 140 -22.86 10.24 -27.65
C GLU A 140 -22.19 9.79 -26.34
N ARG A 141 -22.85 8.88 -25.61
CA ARG A 141 -22.43 8.36 -24.31
C ARG A 141 -22.29 6.84 -24.35
N SER A 142 -21.18 6.33 -23.82
CA SER A 142 -20.99 4.90 -23.59
C SER A 142 -21.81 4.49 -22.37
N LEU A 143 -22.85 3.70 -22.59
CA LEU A 143 -23.66 3.17 -21.51
C LEU A 143 -22.87 2.15 -20.70
N LEU A 144 -21.97 1.39 -21.33
CA LEU A 144 -21.07 0.47 -20.62
C LEU A 144 -20.27 1.22 -19.55
N ASN A 145 -19.67 2.35 -19.89
CA ASN A 145 -18.89 3.15 -18.94
C ASN A 145 -19.78 3.72 -17.82
N GLU A 146 -21.00 4.15 -18.14
CA GLU A 146 -21.94 4.62 -17.12
C GLU A 146 -22.44 3.50 -16.20
N CYS A 147 -22.65 2.28 -16.71
CA CYS A 147 -22.96 1.10 -15.91
C CYS A 147 -21.80 0.74 -14.96
N MET A 148 -20.54 0.82 -15.44
CA MET A 148 -19.37 0.63 -14.57
C MET A 148 -19.32 1.68 -13.46
N LYS A 149 -19.57 2.96 -13.79
CA LYS A 149 -19.68 4.03 -12.78
C LYS A 149 -20.80 3.77 -11.78
N VAL A 150 -21.96 3.32 -12.24
CA VAL A 150 -23.09 2.92 -11.38
C VAL A 150 -22.67 1.80 -10.42
N PHE A 151 -21.94 0.80 -10.90
CA PHE A 151 -21.42 -0.27 -10.03
C PHE A 151 -20.48 0.29 -8.97
N LEU A 152 -19.50 1.12 -9.35
CA LEU A 152 -18.59 1.78 -8.42
C LEU A 152 -19.34 2.63 -7.38
N THR A 153 -20.30 3.45 -7.82
CA THR A 153 -21.14 4.22 -6.91
C THR A 153 -21.92 3.32 -5.96
N SER A 154 -22.46 2.19 -6.44
CA SER A 154 -23.23 1.26 -5.60
C SER A 154 -22.42 0.63 -4.47
N ILE A 155 -21.12 0.41 -4.67
CA ILE A 155 -20.24 -0.18 -3.64
C ILE A 155 -19.67 0.87 -2.68
N THR A 156 -19.55 2.13 -3.13
CA THR A 156 -19.04 3.24 -2.32
C THR A 156 -20.13 3.98 -1.54
N ALA A 157 -21.38 3.94 -2.00
CA ALA A 157 -22.49 4.61 -1.34
C ALA A 157 -22.75 4.01 0.05
N SER A 158 -22.80 4.87 1.06
CA SER A 158 -23.28 4.52 2.39
C SER A 158 -24.77 4.85 2.49
N ASP A 159 -25.56 3.91 3.00
CA ASP A 159 -26.94 4.18 3.40
C ASP A 159 -26.90 4.75 4.83
N PRO A 160 -27.78 5.66 5.28
CA PRO A 160 -27.75 6.17 6.66
C PRO A 160 -27.92 5.07 7.71
N SER A 161 -28.42 3.91 7.31
CA SER A 161 -28.69 2.72 8.12
C SER A 161 -27.63 1.62 7.99
N SER A 162 -26.71 1.70 7.01
CA SER A 162 -25.77 0.62 6.67
C SER A 162 -24.43 1.15 6.19
N GLU A 163 -23.37 0.46 6.61
CA GLU A 163 -22.03 0.64 6.05
C GLU A 163 -22.03 0.31 4.55
N SER A 164 -21.12 0.95 3.79
CA SER A 164 -20.97 0.69 2.36
C SER A 164 -20.25 -0.65 2.12
N VAL A 165 -20.45 -1.22 0.93
CA VAL A 165 -19.80 -2.48 0.51
C VAL A 165 -18.29 -2.37 0.57
N LEU A 166 -17.75 -1.24 0.10
CA LEU A 166 -16.33 -0.96 0.17
C LEU A 166 -15.84 -0.88 1.62
N HIS A 167 -16.60 -0.24 2.52
CA HIS A 167 -16.21 -0.16 3.92
C HIS A 167 -16.10 -1.55 4.54
N THR A 168 -17.12 -2.40 4.36
CA THR A 168 -17.10 -3.79 4.84
C THR A 168 -15.94 -4.57 4.24
N LEU A 169 -15.69 -4.47 2.93
CA LEU A 169 -14.57 -5.12 2.26
C LEU A 169 -13.24 -4.71 2.91
N THR A 170 -12.99 -3.40 3.07
CA THR A 170 -11.76 -2.89 3.70
C THR A 170 -11.62 -3.33 5.16
N LEU A 171 -12.72 -3.38 5.90
CA LEU A 171 -12.73 -3.84 7.29
C LEU A 171 -12.40 -5.33 7.39
N LEU A 172 -13.02 -6.19 6.56
CA LEU A 172 -12.75 -7.62 6.57
C LEU A 172 -11.30 -7.91 6.16
N THR A 173 -10.78 -7.22 5.14
CA THR A 173 -9.36 -7.32 4.77
C THR A 173 -8.47 -6.90 5.93
N PHE A 174 -8.73 -5.76 6.57
CA PHE A 174 -7.92 -5.31 7.71
C PHE A 174 -7.95 -6.30 8.88
N SER A 175 -9.14 -6.76 9.27
CA SER A 175 -9.30 -7.72 10.37
C SER A 175 -8.55 -9.03 10.11
N HIS A 176 -8.57 -9.51 8.87
CA HIS A 176 -7.81 -10.69 8.47
C HIS A 176 -6.29 -10.49 8.59
N GLU A 177 -5.78 -9.38 8.08
CA GLU A 177 -4.34 -9.14 7.94
C GLU A 177 -3.64 -8.74 9.25
N TYR A 178 -4.32 -7.97 10.12
CA TYR A 178 -3.66 -7.30 11.25
C TYR A 178 -4.16 -7.76 12.62
N VAL A 179 -5.43 -8.15 12.75
CA VAL A 179 -6.02 -8.52 14.05
C VAL A 179 -5.87 -10.03 14.29
N GLU A 180 -6.07 -10.81 13.24
CA GLU A 180 -5.99 -12.26 13.28
C GLU A 180 -4.93 -12.81 12.30
N PRO A 181 -3.63 -12.44 12.43
CA PRO A 181 -2.56 -13.10 11.69
C PRO A 181 -2.35 -14.52 12.24
N PHE A 182 -3.34 -15.40 12.08
CA PHE A 182 -3.36 -16.73 12.68
C PHE A 182 -2.56 -17.73 11.84
N GLN A 183 -1.54 -18.31 12.49
CA GLN A 183 -1.19 -19.72 12.45
C GLN A 183 -1.52 -20.43 11.12
N SER A 184 -0.57 -20.35 10.18
CA SER A 184 -0.35 -21.14 8.95
C SER A 184 -1.34 -22.27 8.61
N SER A 185 -2.64 -22.00 8.57
CA SER A 185 -3.66 -22.97 8.20
C SER A 185 -4.20 -22.60 6.84
N TYR A 186 -4.50 -23.62 6.05
CA TYR A 186 -4.93 -23.58 4.66
C TYR A 186 -6.03 -22.57 4.26
N PRO A 187 -6.92 -22.03 5.12
CA PRO A 187 -7.89 -21.00 4.70
C PRO A 187 -7.31 -19.63 4.29
N THR A 188 -6.11 -19.24 4.73
CA THR A 188 -5.59 -17.85 4.55
C THR A 188 -5.36 -17.48 3.08
N VAL A 189 -4.76 -18.37 2.28
CA VAL A 189 -4.44 -18.10 0.86
C VAL A 189 -5.70 -17.75 0.06
N ARG A 190 -6.83 -18.44 0.33
CA ARG A 190 -8.09 -18.18 -0.39
C ARG A 190 -8.68 -16.82 -0.06
N VAL A 191 -8.44 -16.31 1.16
CA VAL A 191 -8.89 -14.97 1.56
C VAL A 191 -8.07 -13.91 0.83
N HIS A 192 -6.73 -14.03 0.81
CA HIS A 192 -5.85 -13.11 0.09
C HIS A 192 -6.20 -13.02 -1.40
N ASP A 193 -6.35 -14.17 -2.07
CA ASP A 193 -6.66 -14.22 -3.50
C ASP A 193 -8.02 -13.58 -3.81
N ALA A 194 -9.02 -13.84 -2.97
CA ALA A 194 -10.35 -13.29 -3.12
C ALA A 194 -10.37 -11.78 -2.86
N ALA A 195 -9.79 -11.33 -1.74
CA ALA A 195 -9.65 -9.91 -1.41
C ALA A 195 -8.89 -9.15 -2.50
N GLY A 196 -7.77 -9.71 -2.97
CA GLY A 196 -6.98 -9.12 -4.05
C GLY A 196 -7.73 -9.04 -5.38
N SER A 197 -8.56 -10.04 -5.68
CA SER A 197 -9.44 -9.98 -6.85
C SER A 197 -10.48 -8.88 -6.73
N CYS A 198 -11.06 -8.68 -5.54
CA CYS A 198 -11.99 -7.59 -5.30
C CYS A 198 -11.32 -6.21 -5.47
N PHE A 199 -10.12 -6.00 -4.91
CA PHE A 199 -9.40 -4.74 -5.09
C PHE A 199 -9.02 -4.48 -6.55
N ARG A 200 -8.63 -5.49 -7.32
CA ARG A 200 -8.39 -5.35 -8.77
C ARG A 200 -9.64 -4.91 -9.53
N VAL A 201 -10.82 -5.42 -9.15
CA VAL A 201 -12.10 -4.96 -9.73
C VAL A 201 -12.34 -3.49 -9.39
N ILE A 202 -12.15 -3.09 -8.13
CA ILE A 202 -12.37 -1.70 -7.70
C ILE A 202 -11.39 -0.74 -8.38
N ASP A 203 -10.13 -1.14 -8.53
CA ASP A 203 -9.09 -0.38 -9.21
C ASP A 203 -9.48 -0.14 -10.68
N GLY A 204 -9.83 -1.20 -11.42
CA GLY A 204 -10.29 -1.08 -12.80
C GLY A 204 -11.57 -0.26 -12.94
N LEU A 205 -12.48 -0.32 -11.96
CA LEU A 205 -13.66 0.55 -11.93
C LEU A 205 -13.31 2.03 -11.75
N CYS A 206 -12.30 2.34 -10.92
CA CYS A 206 -11.84 3.71 -10.73
C CYS A 206 -11.18 4.26 -12.00
N GLU A 207 -10.39 3.45 -12.71
CA GLU A 207 -9.80 3.79 -14.02
C GLU A 207 -10.86 4.12 -15.08
N VAL A 208 -11.99 3.40 -15.10
CA VAL A 208 -13.10 3.67 -16.03
C VAL A 208 -13.88 4.93 -15.63
N ALA A 209 -13.99 5.21 -14.33
CA ALA A 209 -14.79 6.31 -13.83
C ALA A 209 -14.15 7.68 -14.04
N GLU A 210 -12.84 7.79 -13.85
CA GLU A 210 -12.09 9.05 -13.86
C GLU A 210 -10.74 8.92 -14.56
N LYS A 211 -10.23 10.04 -15.09
CA LYS A 211 -8.90 10.09 -15.72
C LYS A 211 -7.76 9.79 -14.74
N ASP A 212 -7.99 10.04 -13.45
CA ASP A 212 -7.05 9.76 -12.35
C ASP A 212 -7.64 8.68 -11.43
N GLY A 213 -7.88 7.50 -11.99
CA GLY A 213 -8.47 6.37 -11.26
C GLY A 213 -7.67 5.96 -10.02
N GLN A 214 -6.34 6.09 -10.07
CA GLN A 214 -5.47 5.77 -8.93
C GLN A 214 -5.70 6.72 -7.75
N GLN A 215 -5.81 8.03 -8.00
CA GLN A 215 -6.12 8.98 -6.93
C GLN A 215 -7.50 8.74 -6.34
N ARG A 216 -8.49 8.40 -7.17
CA ARG A 216 -9.83 8.07 -6.69
C ARG A 216 -9.82 6.83 -5.79
N LEU A 217 -9.10 5.78 -6.17
CA LEU A 217 -8.98 4.59 -5.33
C LEU A 217 -8.32 4.94 -3.99
N ARG A 218 -7.22 5.70 -4.03
CA ARG A 218 -6.57 6.23 -2.83
C ARG A 218 -7.57 6.94 -1.93
N ASP A 219 -8.34 7.88 -2.45
CA ASP A 219 -9.30 8.67 -1.65
C ASP A 219 -10.38 7.78 -1.01
N LEU A 220 -10.85 6.77 -1.74
CA LEU A 220 -11.85 5.82 -1.28
C LEU A 220 -11.33 4.89 -0.18
N ILE A 221 -10.10 4.40 -0.30
CA ILE A 221 -9.50 3.46 0.65
C ILE A 221 -8.86 4.19 1.84
N SER A 222 -8.34 5.41 1.66
CA SER A 222 -7.56 6.14 2.66
C SER A 222 -8.31 6.31 3.99
N LYS A 223 -9.57 6.76 3.93
CA LYS A 223 -10.38 7.03 5.12
C LYS A 223 -10.74 5.77 5.91
N GLY A 224 -10.75 4.60 5.26
CA GLY A 224 -11.21 3.36 5.88
C GLY A 224 -10.07 2.42 6.27
N TYR A 225 -9.14 2.17 5.35
CA TYR A 225 -8.09 1.17 5.50
C TYR A 225 -6.80 1.81 6.03
N LEU A 226 -6.29 2.87 5.39
CA LEU A 226 -5.00 3.48 5.76
C LEU A 226 -5.04 4.08 7.17
N GLU A 227 -6.16 4.69 7.58
CA GLU A 227 -6.33 5.20 8.96
C GLU A 227 -6.25 4.06 10.00
N ARG A 228 -6.79 2.88 9.70
CA ARG A 228 -6.71 1.71 10.58
C ARG A 228 -5.31 1.12 10.64
N VAL A 229 -4.65 0.99 9.48
CA VAL A 229 -3.25 0.55 9.38
C VAL A 229 -2.33 1.49 10.15
N ARG A 230 -2.54 2.81 10.03
CA ARG A 230 -1.85 3.82 10.85
C ARG A 230 -2.05 3.56 12.35
N GLY A 231 -3.30 3.41 12.81
CA GLY A 231 -3.58 3.15 14.22
C GLY A 231 -2.96 1.86 14.74
N TYR A 232 -2.92 0.80 13.92
CA TYR A 232 -2.24 -0.46 14.23
C TYR A 232 -0.74 -0.25 14.43
N TYR A 233 -0.06 0.39 13.47
CA TYR A 233 1.38 0.60 13.58
C TYR A 233 1.75 1.60 14.67
N GLU A 234 0.93 2.63 14.94
CA GLU A 234 1.17 3.54 16.07
C GLU A 234 1.15 2.78 17.40
N THR A 235 0.18 1.90 17.59
CA THR A 235 0.02 1.10 18.82
C THR A 235 1.13 0.05 18.94
N SER A 236 1.42 -0.64 17.84
CA SER A 236 2.46 -1.67 17.78
C SER A 236 3.85 -1.08 17.98
N ALA A 237 4.16 0.06 17.34
CA ALA A 237 5.44 0.75 17.50
C ALA A 237 5.64 1.27 18.93
N LYS A 238 4.60 1.84 19.56
CA LYS A 238 4.66 2.26 20.98
C LYS A 238 4.96 1.09 21.91
N THR A 239 4.31 -0.05 21.69
CA THR A 239 4.54 -1.27 22.49
C THR A 239 5.94 -1.84 22.25
N LEU A 240 6.36 -1.93 21.00
CA LEU A 240 7.67 -2.46 20.62
C LEU A 240 8.81 -1.59 21.17
N THR A 241 8.65 -0.26 21.16
CA THR A 241 9.68 0.68 21.66
C THR A 241 9.99 0.45 23.14
N SER A 242 8.98 0.09 23.95
CA SER A 242 9.15 -0.13 25.39
C SER A 242 9.65 -1.53 25.76
N GLN A 243 9.56 -2.50 24.84
CA GLN A 243 9.81 -3.91 25.14
C GLN A 243 11.04 -4.51 24.46
N SER A 244 11.56 -3.87 23.40
CA SER A 244 12.62 -4.43 22.56
C SER A 244 13.93 -3.63 22.61
N SER A 245 15.03 -4.24 22.19
CA SER A 245 16.30 -3.55 21.91
C SER A 245 16.24 -2.77 20.59
N VAL A 246 17.18 -1.85 20.33
CA VAL A 246 17.25 -1.10 19.06
C VAL A 246 17.35 -2.04 17.84
N ALA A 247 18.13 -3.12 17.91
CA ALA A 247 18.29 -4.07 16.80
C ALA A 247 17.01 -4.87 16.53
N GLU A 248 16.35 -5.35 17.59
CA GLU A 248 15.07 -6.08 17.49
C GLU A 248 13.94 -5.17 17.00
N TYR A 249 13.94 -3.91 17.43
CA TYR A 249 13.05 -2.88 16.92
C TYR A 249 13.21 -2.71 15.40
N CYS A 250 14.44 -2.44 14.94
CA CYS A 250 14.73 -2.25 13.52
C CYS A 250 14.43 -3.50 12.68
N PHE A 251 14.64 -4.70 13.24
CA PHE A 251 14.25 -5.97 12.61
C PHE A 251 12.75 -6.09 12.42
N THR A 252 12.00 -5.83 13.48
CA THR A 252 10.54 -5.97 13.45
C THR A 252 9.92 -4.96 12.49
N VAL A 253 10.37 -3.70 12.50
CA VAL A 253 9.85 -2.71 11.55
C VAL A 253 10.29 -3.01 10.11
N GLY A 254 11.52 -3.50 9.90
CA GLY A 254 11.96 -3.97 8.58
C GLY A 254 11.10 -5.11 8.04
N ARG A 255 10.68 -6.04 8.93
CA ARG A 255 9.72 -7.10 8.60
C ARG A 255 8.34 -6.53 8.23
N TRP A 256 7.84 -5.54 8.98
CA TRP A 256 6.57 -4.88 8.64
C TRP A 256 6.58 -4.22 7.26
N LEU A 257 7.68 -3.55 6.89
CA LEU A 257 7.83 -2.96 5.55
C LEU A 257 7.74 -4.03 4.45
N LEU A 258 8.42 -5.16 4.64
CA LEU A 258 8.37 -6.29 3.69
C LEU A 258 6.97 -6.91 3.63
N GLU A 259 6.27 -6.99 4.77
CA GLU A 259 4.89 -7.48 4.82
C GLU A 259 3.95 -6.57 4.02
N GLU A 260 4.06 -5.25 4.16
CA GLU A 260 3.25 -4.31 3.36
C GLU A 260 3.56 -4.40 1.87
N GLU A 261 4.84 -4.48 1.50
CA GLU A 261 5.25 -4.71 0.12
C GLU A 261 4.56 -5.98 -0.41
N CYS A 262 4.63 -7.09 0.33
CA CYS A 262 3.97 -8.34 -0.03
C CYS A 262 2.44 -8.20 -0.13
N ARG A 263 1.79 -7.41 0.74
CA ARG A 263 0.34 -7.13 0.67
C ARG A 263 -0.03 -6.35 -0.59
N CYS A 264 0.79 -5.39 -1.02
CA CYS A 264 0.64 -4.69 -2.31
C CYS A 264 0.92 -5.56 -3.53
N HIS A 265 1.59 -6.71 -3.36
CA HIS A 265 1.77 -7.68 -4.44
C HIS A 265 0.61 -8.66 -4.56
N THR A 266 -0.12 -8.92 -3.48
CA THR A 266 -1.10 -10.02 -3.40
C THR A 266 -2.54 -9.52 -3.27
N ILE A 267 -2.79 -8.51 -2.44
CA ILE A 267 -4.12 -8.03 -2.07
C ILE A 267 -4.38 -6.62 -2.62
N LEU A 268 -3.56 -5.65 -2.23
CA LEU A 268 -3.76 -4.26 -2.59
C LEU A 268 -3.15 -3.97 -3.97
N PRO A 269 -3.57 -2.90 -4.66
CA PRO A 269 -2.92 -2.51 -5.89
C PRO A 269 -1.47 -2.05 -5.68
N ARG A 270 -0.60 -2.38 -6.65
CA ARG A 270 0.84 -2.09 -6.58
C ARG A 270 1.19 -0.62 -6.42
N HIS A 271 0.35 0.27 -6.95
CA HIS A 271 0.59 1.71 -6.88
C HIS A 271 0.38 2.29 -5.46
N MET A 272 -0.08 1.49 -4.50
CA MET A 272 -0.21 1.86 -3.08
C MET A 272 1.05 1.54 -2.24
N ASP A 273 2.05 0.88 -2.82
CA ASP A 273 3.25 0.42 -2.11
C ASP A 273 3.99 1.59 -1.42
N GLU A 274 4.27 2.66 -2.17
CA GLU A 274 4.94 3.84 -1.62
C GLU A 274 4.08 4.59 -0.58
N ASP A 275 2.74 4.57 -0.71
CA ASP A 275 1.84 5.19 0.28
C ASP A 275 1.90 4.45 1.63
N LEU A 276 1.85 3.10 1.59
CA LEU A 276 1.94 2.27 2.80
C LEU A 276 3.33 2.32 3.41
N LYS A 277 4.38 2.23 2.59
CA LYS A 277 5.77 2.37 3.05
C LYS A 277 6.00 3.71 3.72
N THR A 278 5.55 4.81 3.11
CA THR A 278 5.65 6.16 3.71
C THR A 278 4.86 6.24 5.01
N LEU A 279 3.69 5.61 5.09
CA LEU A 279 2.89 5.55 6.31
C LEU A 279 3.63 4.80 7.42
N VAL A 280 4.16 3.60 7.16
CA VAL A 280 4.91 2.81 8.15
C VAL A 280 6.17 3.54 8.58
N ILE A 281 6.93 4.15 7.66
CA ILE A 281 8.12 4.95 8.00
C ILE A 281 7.75 6.13 8.90
N GLY A 282 6.73 6.91 8.53
CA GLY A 282 6.33 8.10 9.28
C GLY A 282 5.78 7.78 10.67
N VAL A 283 5.15 6.61 10.85
CA VAL A 283 4.53 6.20 12.11
C VAL A 283 5.48 5.41 13.01
N ALA A 284 6.14 4.41 12.45
CA ALA A 284 6.94 3.45 13.20
C ALA A 284 8.43 3.79 13.22
N LEU A 285 8.95 4.59 12.29
CA LEU A 285 10.38 4.92 12.29
C LEU A 285 10.66 6.36 12.70
N GLU A 286 10.06 7.36 12.05
CA GLU A 286 10.47 8.77 12.22
C GLU A 286 10.47 9.25 13.69
N PRO A 287 9.34 9.26 14.44
CA PRO A 287 9.37 9.60 15.87
C PRO A 287 10.03 8.54 16.76
N PRO A 288 9.69 7.23 16.68
CA PRO A 288 10.14 6.26 17.68
C PRO A 288 11.61 5.87 17.58
N LEU A 289 12.17 5.74 16.37
CA LEU A 289 13.53 5.20 16.20
C LEU A 289 14.58 6.15 16.77
N CYS A 290 14.51 7.43 16.40
CA CYS A 290 15.45 8.44 16.90
C CYS A 290 15.41 8.52 18.43
N LYS A 291 14.20 8.48 18.99
CA LYS A 291 13.99 8.46 20.44
C LYS A 291 14.59 7.20 21.07
N LYS A 292 14.34 6.03 20.49
CA LYS A 292 14.82 4.74 21.01
C LYS A 292 16.34 4.62 20.97
N ILE A 293 16.99 5.07 19.89
CA ILE A 293 18.47 5.09 19.80
C ILE A 293 19.07 5.96 20.91
N ARG A 294 18.50 7.15 21.15
CA ARG A 294 18.99 8.10 22.16
C ARG A 294 18.67 7.68 23.61
N GLU A 295 17.52 7.05 23.84
CA GLU A 295 17.14 6.58 25.18
C GLU A 295 17.83 5.26 25.56
N ASP A 296 18.21 4.46 24.57
CA ASP A 296 18.77 3.12 24.73
C ASP A 296 20.19 3.01 24.11
N THR A 297 21.03 4.02 24.36
CA THR A 297 22.42 4.07 23.87
C THR A 297 23.22 2.86 24.31
N GLN A 298 22.96 2.33 25.50
CA GLN A 298 23.62 1.11 26.00
C GLN A 298 23.36 -0.11 25.13
N SER A 299 22.15 -0.26 24.56
CA SER A 299 21.90 -1.34 23.60
C SER A 299 22.69 -1.15 22.30
N VAL A 300 22.89 0.09 21.86
CA VAL A 300 23.72 0.40 20.69
C VAL A 300 25.19 0.11 20.97
N PHE A 301 25.67 0.48 22.16
CA PHE A 301 27.05 0.21 22.57
C PHE A 301 27.31 -1.28 22.65
N ALA A 302 26.39 -2.05 23.25
CA ALA A 302 26.49 -3.50 23.28
C ALA A 302 26.61 -4.10 21.86
N LEU A 303 25.84 -3.60 20.89
CA LEU A 303 25.94 -4.05 19.50
C LEU A 303 27.31 -3.75 18.88
N LEU A 304 27.85 -2.55 19.13
CA LEU A 304 29.17 -2.12 18.66
C LEU A 304 30.30 -2.89 19.38
N ASP A 305 30.13 -3.20 20.65
CA ASP A 305 31.05 -3.98 21.48
C ASP A 305 31.10 -5.45 21.06
N ASP A 306 29.96 -6.04 20.75
CA ASP A 306 29.87 -7.40 20.22
C ASP A 306 30.39 -7.51 18.78
N GLY A 307 30.46 -6.38 18.05
CA GLY A 307 30.90 -6.35 16.66
C GLY A 307 29.93 -7.06 15.70
N ASN A 308 28.64 -7.14 16.06
CA ASN A 308 27.63 -7.79 15.23
C ASN A 308 27.24 -6.90 14.03
N THR A 309 28.05 -6.97 12.97
CA THR A 309 27.92 -6.13 11.77
C THR A 309 26.56 -6.28 11.07
N ARG A 310 25.93 -7.45 11.18
CA ARG A 310 24.59 -7.70 10.61
C ARG A 310 23.52 -6.83 11.26
N ASP A 311 23.49 -6.77 12.59
CA ASP A 311 22.47 -6.01 13.33
C ASP A 311 22.78 -4.52 13.30
N ILE A 312 24.06 -4.13 13.39
CA ILE A 312 24.48 -2.72 13.19
C ILE A 312 24.04 -2.23 11.81
N GLY A 313 24.31 -3.01 10.75
CA GLY A 313 23.93 -2.62 9.40
C GLY A 313 22.41 -2.59 9.20
N ARG A 314 21.66 -3.36 9.99
CA ARG A 314 20.20 -3.24 10.03
C ARG A 314 19.77 -1.91 10.64
N VAL A 315 20.33 -1.54 11.80
CA VAL A 315 20.04 -0.26 12.47
C VAL A 315 20.38 0.91 11.55
N HIS A 316 21.54 0.86 10.88
CA HIS A 316 21.96 1.90 9.92
C HIS A 316 21.00 2.00 8.73
N ARG A 317 20.70 0.90 8.04
CA ARG A 317 19.78 0.91 6.89
C ARG A 317 18.39 1.42 7.28
N THR A 318 17.86 1.00 8.42
CA THR A 318 16.57 1.48 8.94
C THR A 318 16.65 2.96 9.32
N GLY A 319 17.75 3.39 9.94
CA GLY A 319 18.02 4.79 10.30
C GLY A 319 18.00 5.72 9.08
N ARG A 320 18.58 5.30 7.96
CA ARG A 320 18.58 6.08 6.69
C ARG A 320 17.20 6.29 6.08
N LEU A 321 16.20 5.49 6.46
CA LEU A 321 14.82 5.69 5.99
C LEU A 321 14.14 6.88 6.67
N THR A 322 14.76 7.46 7.71
CA THR A 322 14.20 8.56 8.49
C THR A 322 15.09 9.79 8.43
N ARG A 323 14.52 10.97 8.68
CA ARG A 323 15.28 12.23 8.67
C ARG A 323 16.31 12.36 9.79
N GLY A 324 16.13 11.70 10.93
CA GLY A 324 16.98 11.84 12.12
C GLY A 324 17.62 10.54 12.62
N GLY A 325 17.30 9.39 12.03
CA GLY A 325 17.80 8.10 12.50
C GLY A 325 19.30 7.93 12.28
N SER A 326 19.80 8.36 11.12
CA SER A 326 21.25 8.38 10.83
C SER A 326 22.00 9.33 11.76
N GLU A 327 21.44 10.50 12.06
CA GLU A 327 22.03 11.46 12.99
C GLU A 327 22.09 10.89 14.41
N ALA A 328 20.99 10.32 14.91
CA ALA A 328 20.94 9.68 16.22
C ALA A 328 21.93 8.50 16.33
N LEU A 329 22.09 7.71 15.27
CA LEU A 329 23.09 6.64 15.25
C LEU A 329 24.52 7.18 15.25
N ASN A 330 24.78 8.26 14.50
CA ASN A 330 26.09 8.90 14.49
C ASN A 330 26.42 9.53 15.85
N GLU A 331 25.46 10.16 16.52
CA GLU A 331 25.61 10.65 17.92
C GLU A 331 25.98 9.50 18.87
N ALA A 332 25.22 8.40 18.84
CA ALA A 332 25.52 7.23 19.67
C ALA A 332 26.89 6.61 19.35
N MET A 333 27.29 6.61 18.08
CA MET A 333 28.60 6.14 17.66
C MET A 333 29.72 7.08 18.10
N GLU A 334 29.52 8.39 18.05
CA GLU A 334 30.45 9.39 18.59
C GLU A 334 30.68 9.15 20.09
N GLU A 335 29.60 9.02 20.87
CA GLU A 335 29.67 8.74 22.31
C GLU A 335 30.37 7.40 22.62
N TRP A 336 30.09 6.35 21.84
CA TRP A 336 30.75 5.04 22.00
C TRP A 336 32.25 5.11 21.70
N LEU A 337 32.62 5.75 20.59
CA LEU A 337 34.02 5.93 20.19
C LEU A 337 34.80 6.71 21.26
N ASP A 338 34.23 7.81 21.76
CA ASP A 338 34.83 8.60 22.84
C ASP A 338 34.98 7.78 24.12
N ALA A 339 33.92 7.08 24.57
CA ALA A 339 33.96 6.29 25.78
C ALA A 339 34.99 5.14 25.71
N ALA A 340 35.02 4.42 24.59
CA ALA A 340 35.95 3.30 24.39
C ALA A 340 37.40 3.77 24.23
N ALA A 341 37.63 4.92 23.56
CA ALA A 341 38.95 5.51 23.48
C ALA A 341 39.46 5.96 24.86
N GLN A 342 38.62 6.65 25.65
CA GLN A 342 38.97 7.02 27.02
C GLN A 342 39.22 5.81 27.93
N ALA A 343 38.44 4.73 27.77
CA ALA A 343 38.67 3.48 28.51
C ALA A 343 40.01 2.81 28.12
N ALA A 344 40.39 2.86 26.84
CA ALA A 344 41.68 2.38 26.38
C ALA A 344 42.85 3.21 26.94
N LEU A 345 42.67 4.53 27.05
CA LEU A 345 43.66 5.46 27.61
C LEU A 345 43.78 5.41 29.14
N GLY A 346 42.66 5.19 29.84
CA GLY A 346 42.57 5.27 31.30
C GLY A 346 43.00 4.01 32.06
N SER A 347 43.41 2.94 31.37
CA SER A 347 43.94 1.76 32.03
C SER A 347 45.33 2.04 32.63
N ASP A 348 45.65 1.53 33.82
CA ASP A 348 47.01 1.49 34.40
C ASP A 348 47.99 0.61 33.59
N ALA A 349 47.67 0.33 32.32
CA ALA A 349 48.46 -0.45 31.40
C ALA A 349 49.74 0.30 31.01
N LYS A 350 50.71 -0.46 30.50
CA LYS A 350 51.93 0.15 29.96
C LYS A 350 51.57 0.98 28.73
N PRO A 351 52.28 2.10 28.48
CA PRO A 351 52.00 2.96 27.33
C PRO A 351 51.97 2.22 25.97
N GLU A 352 52.79 1.19 25.77
CA GLU A 352 52.74 0.36 24.55
C GLU A 352 51.45 -0.45 24.43
N GLU A 353 50.91 -0.94 25.55
CA GLU A 353 49.67 -1.70 25.60
C GLU A 353 48.45 -0.79 25.39
N THR A 354 48.48 0.42 25.97
CA THR A 354 47.50 1.49 25.70
C THR A 354 47.39 1.79 24.21
N LEU A 355 48.53 2.03 23.53
CA LEU A 355 48.55 2.29 22.10
C LEU A 355 48.03 1.10 21.29
N LEU A 356 48.43 -0.11 21.64
CA LEU A 356 47.98 -1.32 20.95
C LEU A 356 46.46 -1.53 21.10
N ASN A 357 45.91 -1.26 22.28
CA ASN A 357 44.46 -1.32 22.53
C ASN A 357 43.72 -0.27 21.70
N LEU A 358 44.25 0.94 21.57
CA LEU A 358 43.67 1.99 20.73
C LEU A 358 43.68 1.62 19.24
N ILE A 359 44.78 1.06 18.73
CA ILE A 359 44.87 0.59 17.34
C ILE A 359 43.90 -0.56 17.08
N ARG A 360 43.80 -1.53 17.99
CA ARG A 360 42.84 -2.64 17.89
C ARG A 360 41.41 -2.13 17.87
N PHE A 361 41.10 -1.16 18.72
CA PHE A 361 39.78 -0.53 18.77
C PHE A 361 39.44 0.19 17.46
N ASP A 362 40.38 0.96 16.91
CA ASP A 362 40.20 1.60 15.61
C ASP A 362 40.02 0.60 14.47
N ILE A 363 40.83 -0.46 14.39
CA ILE A 363 40.65 -1.54 13.40
C ILE A 363 39.25 -2.12 13.48
N LYS A 364 38.77 -2.40 14.71
CA LYS A 364 37.40 -2.89 14.92
C LYS A 364 36.35 -1.89 14.41
N ALA A 365 36.51 -0.61 14.72
CA ALA A 365 35.61 0.44 14.26
C ALA A 365 35.63 0.57 12.71
N GLN A 366 36.79 0.48 12.07
CA GLN A 366 36.91 0.46 10.59
C GLN A 366 36.21 -0.76 9.99
N ASN A 367 36.35 -1.94 10.60
CA ASN A 367 35.65 -3.14 10.12
C ASN A 367 34.13 -2.98 10.19
N ILE A 368 33.61 -2.42 11.30
CA ILE A 368 32.19 -2.10 11.42
C ILE A 368 31.76 -1.09 10.33
N HIS A 369 32.55 -0.04 10.11
CA HIS A 369 32.27 0.97 9.08
C HIS A 369 32.17 0.38 7.67
N LEU A 370 33.11 -0.50 7.32
CA LEU A 370 33.17 -1.13 6.02
C LEU A 370 32.08 -2.18 5.80
N GLU A 371 31.83 -3.04 6.80
CA GLU A 371 30.92 -4.18 6.66
C GLU A 371 29.46 -3.86 6.97
N ALA A 372 29.21 -2.98 7.95
CA ALA A 372 27.87 -2.72 8.46
C ALA A 372 27.28 -1.40 7.96
N LEU A 373 28.11 -0.37 7.79
CA LEU A 373 27.66 1.01 7.60
C LEU A 373 27.77 1.48 6.15
N ASP A 374 27.90 0.56 5.19
CA ASP A 374 27.98 0.84 3.75
C ASP A 374 29.02 1.94 3.40
N SER A 375 30.12 2.04 4.18
CA SER A 375 31.12 3.10 4.04
C SER A 375 30.57 4.54 4.19
N ASP A 376 29.60 4.75 5.09
CA ASP A 376 28.99 6.06 5.38
C ASP A 376 30.05 7.14 5.68
N SER A 377 30.04 8.22 4.89
CA SER A 377 31.08 9.26 4.96
C SER A 377 31.00 10.12 6.22
N ASP A 378 29.80 10.31 6.79
CA ASP A 378 29.64 11.13 7.98
C ASP A 378 30.16 10.37 9.20
N ILE A 379 29.85 9.09 9.29
CA ILE A 379 30.41 8.21 10.31
C ILE A 379 31.93 8.11 10.20
N LYS A 380 32.46 7.98 8.97
CA LYS A 380 33.91 7.98 8.74
C LYS A 380 34.57 9.26 9.25
N ARG A 381 33.96 10.42 8.98
CA ARG A 381 34.44 11.72 9.46
C ARG A 381 34.44 11.78 10.99
N THR A 382 33.39 11.27 11.64
CA THR A 382 33.30 11.17 13.10
C THR A 382 34.43 10.29 13.67
N MET A 383 34.66 9.12 13.07
CA MET A 383 35.75 8.22 13.47
C MET A 383 37.12 8.88 13.33
N ASP A 384 37.42 9.47 12.18
CA ASP A 384 38.71 10.11 11.92
C ASP A 384 38.94 11.32 12.84
N LYS A 385 37.87 12.07 13.17
CA LYS A 385 37.90 13.18 14.13
C LYS A 385 38.26 12.67 15.54
N ILE A 386 37.58 11.65 16.05
CA ILE A 386 37.80 11.14 17.41
C ILE A 386 39.17 10.49 17.53
N PHE A 387 39.49 9.52 16.68
CA PHE A 387 40.79 8.84 16.75
C PHE A 387 41.94 9.81 16.54
N GLY A 388 41.80 10.74 15.59
CA GLY A 388 42.81 11.79 15.39
C GLY A 388 42.95 12.73 16.58
N HIS A 389 41.88 13.02 17.33
CA HIS A 389 41.93 13.84 18.55
C HIS A 389 42.61 13.09 19.71
N GLU A 390 42.17 11.87 20.02
CA GLU A 390 42.68 11.09 21.14
C GLU A 390 44.15 10.71 20.98
N ILE A 391 44.57 10.34 19.76
CA ILE A 391 45.97 10.05 19.47
C ILE A 391 46.85 11.28 19.63
N ARG A 392 46.36 12.47 19.23
CA ARG A 392 47.09 13.72 19.45
C ARG A 392 47.26 14.03 20.92
N ILE A 393 46.21 13.87 21.72
CA ILE A 393 46.28 14.08 23.17
C ILE A 393 47.29 13.12 23.79
N TRP A 394 47.20 11.84 23.46
CA TRP A 394 48.08 10.83 24.02
C TRP A 394 49.54 11.03 23.61
N CYS A 395 49.83 11.29 22.33
CA CYS A 395 51.19 11.56 21.85
C CYS A 395 51.80 12.86 22.41
N GLY A 396 50.97 13.85 22.75
CA GLY A 396 51.40 15.08 23.40
C GLY A 396 51.70 14.92 24.91
N SER A 397 51.31 13.79 25.51
CA SER A 397 51.60 13.48 26.91
C SER A 397 53.02 12.92 27.08
N ASN A 398 53.60 13.07 28.28
CA ASN A 398 54.92 12.49 28.59
C ASN A 398 54.94 10.96 28.42
N ASP A 399 53.79 10.30 28.61
CA ASP A 399 53.65 8.85 28.52
C ASP A 399 53.60 8.36 27.06
N GLY A 400 53.13 9.19 26.13
CA GLY A 400 53.06 8.86 24.69
C GLY A 400 54.38 9.02 23.93
N PHE A 401 55.33 9.81 24.46
CA PHE A 401 56.58 10.11 23.75
C PHE A 401 57.54 8.91 23.67
N ALA A 402 57.59 8.06 24.70
CA ALA A 402 58.47 6.89 24.71
C ALA A 402 58.01 5.79 23.73
N PRO A 403 56.72 5.36 23.73
CA PRO A 403 56.21 4.41 22.73
C PRO A 403 56.33 4.90 21.29
N ARG A 404 56.18 6.22 21.06
CA ARG A 404 56.39 6.83 19.73
C ARG A 404 57.79 6.51 19.19
N LYS A 405 58.83 6.66 20.02
CA LYS A 405 60.21 6.29 19.64
C LYS A 405 60.40 4.78 19.45
N THR A 406 59.74 3.97 20.28
CA THR A 406 59.76 2.50 20.15
C THR A 406 59.08 2.05 18.84
N PHE A 407 58.04 2.78 18.42
CA PHE A 407 57.35 2.59 17.14
C PHE A 407 58.22 3.00 15.96
N GLU A 408 58.84 4.19 16.02
CA GLU A 408 59.82 4.69 15.04
C GLU A 408 60.98 3.71 14.82
N ALA A 409 61.42 3.03 15.89
CA ALA A 409 62.48 2.04 15.86
C ALA A 409 62.03 0.66 15.34
N GLY A 410 60.77 0.49 14.92
CA GLY A 410 60.23 -0.80 14.46
C GLY A 410 60.25 -1.90 15.52
N SER A 411 60.32 -1.53 16.80
CA SER A 411 60.64 -2.44 17.91
C SER A 411 59.41 -3.05 18.58
N ILE A 412 58.19 -2.71 18.13
CA ILE A 412 56.98 -3.40 18.59
C ILE A 412 56.94 -4.79 17.95
N VAL A 413 57.48 -5.77 18.67
CA VAL A 413 57.46 -7.18 18.29
C VAL A 413 56.04 -7.71 18.51
N LEU A 414 55.19 -7.58 17.50
CA LEU A 414 53.94 -8.31 17.43
C LEU A 414 54.28 -9.79 17.16
N ALA A 415 53.90 -10.67 18.08
CA ALA A 415 54.19 -12.09 17.98
C ALA A 415 53.36 -12.73 16.86
N GLY A 416 54.01 -13.07 15.74
CA GLY A 416 53.41 -13.81 14.62
C GLY A 416 53.06 -12.95 13.40
N ASP A 417 53.17 -13.57 12.22
CA ASP A 417 52.85 -12.97 10.92
C ASP A 417 51.39 -13.27 10.54
N THR A 418 50.46 -12.70 11.32
CA THR A 418 49.01 -12.83 11.07
C THR A 418 48.51 -11.60 10.31
N THR A 419 47.37 -11.75 9.62
CA THR A 419 46.67 -10.63 8.96
C THR A 419 46.40 -9.48 9.93
N GLU A 420 46.06 -9.79 11.18
CA GLU A 420 45.86 -8.80 12.25
C GLU A 420 47.14 -8.01 12.54
N THR A 421 48.29 -8.69 12.66
CA THR A 421 49.60 -8.05 12.86
C THR A 421 49.92 -7.08 11.71
N GLN A 422 49.61 -7.44 10.47
CA GLN A 422 49.82 -6.57 9.32
C GLN A 422 48.92 -5.33 9.38
N MET A 423 47.62 -5.49 9.66
CA MET A 423 46.68 -4.36 9.80
C MET A 423 47.09 -3.40 10.91
N ILE A 424 47.58 -3.92 12.05
CA ILE A 424 48.10 -3.12 13.15
C ILE A 424 49.32 -2.30 12.70
N ARG A 425 50.27 -2.91 11.97
CA ARG A 425 51.46 -2.21 11.44
C ARG A 425 51.06 -1.09 10.48
N GLU A 426 50.19 -1.38 9.51
CA GLU A 426 49.73 -0.41 8.52
C GLU A 426 49.00 0.76 9.20
N ARG A 427 48.13 0.45 10.17
CA ARG A 427 47.34 1.49 10.83
C ARG A 427 48.18 2.37 11.75
N ALA A 428 49.16 1.79 12.43
CA ALA A 428 50.08 2.54 13.24
C ALA A 428 51.05 3.39 12.41
N GLN A 429 51.48 2.90 11.24
CA GLN A 429 52.21 3.71 10.27
C GLN A 429 51.37 4.91 9.78
N PHE A 430 50.09 4.70 9.48
CA PHE A 430 49.17 5.80 9.14
C PHE A 430 49.12 6.89 10.22
N TYR A 431 49.05 6.49 11.49
CA TYR A 431 49.07 7.45 12.60
C TYR A 431 50.41 8.16 12.73
N TYR A 432 51.51 7.45 12.56
CA TYR A 432 52.84 8.04 12.54
C TYR A 432 52.99 9.12 11.46
N GLU A 433 52.56 8.82 10.23
CA GLU A 433 52.58 9.77 9.11
C GLU A 433 51.68 10.98 9.40
N SER A 434 50.50 10.76 9.97
CA SER A 434 49.57 11.82 10.36
C SER A 434 50.15 12.74 11.42
N ILE A 435 50.82 12.19 12.44
CA ILE A 435 51.50 12.97 13.49
C ILE A 435 52.66 13.78 12.89
N THR A 436 53.48 13.15 12.04
CA THR A 436 54.64 13.80 11.42
C THR A 436 54.26 14.96 10.50
N GLN A 437 53.11 14.88 9.83
CA GLN A 437 52.59 15.98 8.99
C GLN A 437 52.06 17.18 9.78
N MET A 438 51.79 17.01 11.08
CA MET A 438 51.31 18.09 11.95
C MET A 438 52.43 18.86 12.65
N GLU A 439 53.66 18.31 12.67
CA GLU A 439 54.90 18.97 13.10
C GLU A 439 55.51 19.78 11.96
#